data_AF-A0A958WST6-F1
#
_entry.id   AF-A0A958WST6-F1
#
_cell.length_a   1.000
_cell.length_b   1.000
_cell.length_c   1.000
_cell.angle_alpha   90.00
_cell.angle_beta   90.00
_cell.angle_gamma   90.00
#
_symmetry.space_group_name_H-M   'P 1'
#
loop_
_entity.id
_entity.type
_entity.pdbx_description
1 polymer ?
#
loop_
_entity_poly.entity_id
_entity_poly.type
_entity_poly.pdbx_seq_one_letter_code
_entity_poly.pdbx_strand_id
1 'polypeptide(L)'
;GFSNSKSEFKRYYKTSPGIFFGYNVWKNLELYTFTEFHTFEIEQKSTGLKKDIHSTDFGGGVSYQFFLGRHVYLQPGLHLYLRSDKSVDFEDAQYTIPNVDFSPVLRIGCRLWKKEA
;
A
#
# COMPACT_ATOMS: atom_id res chain seq x y z
N GLY A 1 -0.76 4.18 -6.52
CA GLY A 1 -0.51 3.34 -7.69
C GLY A 1 -0.44 4.15 -8.95
N PHE A 2 0.65 4.03 -9.70
CA PHE A 2 0.93 4.85 -10.90
C PHE A 2 -0.06 4.64 -12.06
N SER A 3 -0.90 3.62 -12.01
CA SER A 3 -1.99 3.40 -12.96
C SER A 3 -3.28 3.10 -12.22
N ASN A 4 -4.00 4.15 -11.82
CA ASN A 4 -5.31 4.04 -11.19
C ASN A 4 -6.43 4.74 -11.99
N SER A 5 -6.16 5.05 -13.25
CA SER A 5 -7.06 5.83 -14.09
C SER A 5 -7.55 5.01 -15.28
N LYS A 6 -8.41 4.01 -15.04
CA LYS A 6 -9.42 3.73 -16.06
C LYS A 6 -10.33 4.94 -16.10
N SER A 7 -10.56 5.52 -17.28
CA SER A 7 -11.35 6.75 -17.46
C SER A 7 -12.74 6.65 -16.83
N GLU A 8 -13.31 5.45 -16.78
CA GLU A 8 -14.67 5.15 -16.31
C GLU A 8 -14.80 4.93 -14.80
N PHE A 9 -13.71 4.63 -14.09
CA PHE A 9 -13.75 4.23 -12.68
C PHE A 9 -12.88 5.14 -11.80
N LYS A 10 -13.26 5.25 -10.53
CA LYS A 10 -12.41 5.77 -9.45
C LYS A 10 -12.20 4.67 -8.43
N ARG A 11 -10.99 4.59 -7.86
CA ARG A 11 -10.66 3.65 -6.78
C ARG A 11 -10.21 4.42 -5.56
N TYR A 12 -10.85 4.16 -4.43
CA TYR A 12 -10.52 4.73 -3.13
C TYR A 12 -9.99 3.63 -2.20
N TYR A 13 -9.06 3.99 -1.33
CA TYR A 13 -8.59 3.12 -0.25
C TYR A 13 -9.49 3.34 0.96
N LYS A 14 -10.21 2.30 1.41
CA LYS A 14 -11.02 2.35 2.65
C LYS A 14 -10.20 1.94 3.86
N THR A 15 -9.61 0.75 3.80
CA THR A 15 -8.84 0.16 4.89
C THR A 15 -7.65 -0.61 4.35
N SER A 16 -6.57 -0.66 5.14
CA SER A 16 -5.37 -1.46 4.86
C SER A 16 -4.62 -1.82 6.16
N PRO A 17 -5.19 -2.67 7.05
CA PRO A 17 -4.38 -3.26 8.10
C PRO A 17 -3.29 -4.15 7.49
N GLY A 18 -2.10 -4.10 8.06
CA GLY A 18 -0.95 -4.83 7.52
C GLY A 18 0.11 -5.15 8.55
N ILE A 19 0.90 -6.17 8.23
CA ILE A 19 2.05 -6.59 9.02
C ILE A 19 3.30 -6.43 8.15
N PHE A 20 4.33 -5.83 8.74
CA PHE A 20 5.58 -5.49 8.07
C PHE A 20 6.75 -6.17 8.79
N PHE A 21 7.66 -6.75 8.01
CA PHE A 21 8.91 -7.32 8.49
C PHE A 21 10.06 -6.62 7.79
N GLY A 22 10.83 -5.84 8.53
CA GLY A 22 11.89 -4.99 8.00
C GLY A 22 13.26 -5.30 8.59
N TYR A 23 14.29 -5.05 7.80
CA TYR A 23 15.68 -5.12 8.20
C TYR A 23 16.46 -3.92 7.68
N ASN A 24 17.21 -3.28 8.57
CA ASN A 24 18.11 -2.18 8.21
C ASN A 24 19.38 -2.73 7.58
N VAL A 25 19.46 -2.67 6.25
CA VAL A 25 20.60 -3.18 5.47
C VAL A 25 21.81 -2.23 5.53
N TRP A 26 21.57 -0.93 5.74
CA TRP A 26 22.65 0.05 5.90
C TRP A 26 22.17 1.27 6.69
N LYS A 27 22.73 1.48 7.88
CA LYS A 27 22.30 2.56 8.79
C LYS A 27 20.78 2.51 9.02
N ASN A 28 20.04 3.45 8.42
CA ASN A 28 18.58 3.58 8.50
C ASN A 28 17.88 3.25 7.19
N LEU A 29 18.60 2.72 6.19
CA LEU A 29 18.04 2.15 4.98
C LEU A 29 17.43 0.79 5.32
N GLU A 30 16.11 0.72 5.23
CA GLU A 30 15.32 -0.46 5.52
C GLU A 30 14.83 -1.11 4.23
N LEU A 31 15.10 -2.42 4.11
CA LEU A 31 14.41 -3.31 3.19
C LEU A 31 13.36 -4.09 3.99
N TYR A 32 12.14 -4.16 3.49
CA TYR A 32 11.04 -4.81 4.20
C TYR A 32 10.12 -5.55 3.25
N THR A 33 9.44 -6.56 3.80
CA THR A 33 8.32 -7.25 3.19
C THR A 33 7.08 -7.00 4.02
N PHE A 34 5.91 -7.12 3.40
CA PHE A 34 4.64 -6.93 4.09
C PHE A 34 3.52 -7.79 3.51
N THR A 35 2.48 -7.92 4.32
CA THR A 35 1.17 -8.40 3.92
C THR A 35 0.14 -7.39 4.38
N GLU A 36 -0.68 -6.90 3.46
CA GLU A 36 -1.70 -5.89 3.72
C GLU A 36 -3.06 -6.38 3.22
N PHE A 37 -4.11 -6.17 4.02
CA PHE A 37 -5.48 -6.54 3.69
C PHE A 37 -6.24 -5.30 3.24
N HIS A 38 -6.21 -5.02 1.95
CA HIS A 38 -6.85 -3.84 1.38
C HIS A 38 -8.34 -4.06 1.17
N THR A 39 -9.12 -3.02 1.49
CA THR A 39 -10.47 -2.85 0.96
C THR A 39 -10.46 -1.62 0.06
N PHE A 40 -10.76 -1.82 -1.22
CA PHE A 40 -10.92 -0.72 -2.16
C PHE A 40 -12.39 -0.48 -2.45
N GLU A 41 -12.80 0.77 -2.46
CA GLU A 41 -14.10 1.17 -3.00
C GLU A 41 -13.92 1.58 -4.46
N ILE A 42 -14.65 0.94 -5.36
CA ILE A 42 -14.68 1.24 -6.78
C ILE A 42 -15.97 2.00 -7.07
N GLU A 43 -15.85 3.21 -7.59
CA GLU A 43 -16.97 4.05 -8.05
C GLU A 43 -16.96 4.08 -9.57
N GLN A 44 -18.08 3.70 -10.17
CA GLN A 44 -18.30 3.92 -11.59
C GLN A 44 -18.78 5.36 -11.81
N LYS A 45 -18.07 6.12 -12.66
CA LYS A 45 -18.31 7.56 -12.82
C LYS A 45 -19.64 7.88 -13.50
N SER A 46 -20.10 7.03 -14.42
CA SER A 46 -21.34 7.24 -15.19
C SER A 46 -22.59 7.08 -14.33
N THR A 47 -22.62 6.05 -13.48
CA THR A 47 -23.79 5.67 -12.68
C THR A 47 -23.71 6.15 -11.24
N GLY A 48 -22.51 6.45 -10.75
CA GLY A 48 -22.23 6.71 -9.33
C GLY A 48 -22.29 5.46 -8.45
N LEU A 49 -22.48 4.27 -9.05
CA LEU A 49 -22.58 3.02 -8.32
C LEU A 49 -21.23 2.68 -7.67
N LYS A 50 -21.28 2.19 -6.43
CA LYS A 50 -20.10 1.88 -5.61
C LYS A 50 -20.10 0.42 -5.22
N LYS A 51 -18.96 -0.25 -5.40
CA LYS A 51 -18.74 -1.62 -4.96
C LYS A 51 -17.39 -1.76 -4.28
N ASP A 52 -17.33 -2.59 -3.25
CA ASP A 52 -16.09 -2.89 -2.54
C ASP A 52 -15.42 -4.12 -3.13
N ILE A 53 -14.09 -4.10 -3.13
CA ILE A 53 -13.24 -5.20 -3.54
C ILE A 53 -12.16 -5.41 -2.49
N HIS A 54 -12.13 -6.63 -1.94
CA HIS A 54 -11.15 -7.03 -0.94
C HIS A 54 -9.97 -7.70 -1.60
N SER A 55 -8.76 -7.32 -1.17
CA SER A 55 -7.51 -7.88 -1.67
C SER A 55 -6.55 -8.16 -0.53
N THR A 56 -5.88 -9.31 -0.62
CA THR A 56 -4.71 -9.60 0.20
C THR A 56 -3.48 -9.35 -0.66
N ASP A 57 -2.74 -8.31 -0.30
CA ASP A 57 -1.59 -7.84 -1.04
C ASP A 57 -0.33 -8.26 -0.32
N PHE A 58 0.57 -8.93 -1.04
CA PHE A 58 1.92 -9.19 -0.59
C PHE A 58 2.86 -8.22 -1.27
N GLY A 59 3.92 -7.82 -0.60
CA GLY A 59 4.83 -6.89 -1.24
C GLY A 59 6.12 -6.69 -0.51
N GLY A 60 7.01 -5.99 -1.21
CA GLY A 60 8.30 -5.57 -0.70
C GLY A 60 8.45 -4.08 -0.84
N GLY A 61 9.34 -3.51 -0.05
CA GLY A 61 9.65 -2.10 -0.19
C GLY A 61 11.01 -1.74 0.35
N VAL A 62 11.46 -0.57 -0.09
CA VAL A 62 12.66 0.10 0.41
C VAL A 62 12.26 1.43 1.00
N SER A 63 12.94 1.83 2.07
CA SER A 63 12.67 3.11 2.73
C SER A 63 13.85 3.57 3.56
N TYR A 64 13.83 4.82 3.99
CA TYR A 64 14.88 5.36 4.83
C TYR A 64 14.29 6.04 6.06
N GLN A 65 14.76 5.69 7.25
CA GLN A 65 14.29 6.28 8.52
C GLN A 65 15.09 7.55 8.87
N PHE A 66 14.42 8.70 8.83
CA PHE A 66 14.94 9.97 9.33
C PHE A 66 14.48 10.18 10.77
N PHE A 67 15.40 10.06 11.73
CA PHE A 67 15.08 10.21 13.16
C PHE A 67 14.97 11.68 13.55
N LEU A 68 13.83 12.03 14.13
CA LEU A 68 13.60 13.30 14.82
C LEU A 68 13.76 13.04 16.33
N GLY A 69 14.98 13.21 16.81
CA GLY A 69 15.33 12.88 18.20
C GLY A 69 15.56 11.38 18.40
N ARG A 70 15.20 10.87 19.58
CA ARG A 70 15.61 9.52 20.03
C ARG A 70 14.68 8.39 19.57
N HIS A 71 13.40 8.68 19.38
CA HIS A 71 12.38 7.63 19.17
C HIS A 71 11.57 7.87 17.90
N VAL A 72 11.16 9.10 17.61
CA VAL A 72 10.28 9.40 16.47
C VAL A 72 11.09 9.44 15.17
N TYR A 73 10.53 8.91 14.09
CA TYR A 73 11.11 9.00 12.77
C TYR A 73 10.06 9.24 11.68
N LEU A 74 10.50 9.91 10.62
CA LEU A 74 9.80 9.99 9.34
C LEU A 74 10.45 9.01 8.36
N GLN A 75 9.65 8.26 7.62
CA GLN A 75 10.12 7.18 6.77
C GLN A 75 9.43 7.22 5.40
N PRO A 76 9.97 8.02 4.45
CA PRO A 76 9.60 7.89 3.05
C PRO A 76 10.08 6.54 2.51
N GLY A 77 9.28 5.95 1.63
CA GLY A 77 9.59 4.68 1.00
C GLY A 77 8.84 4.45 -0.29
N LEU A 78 9.14 3.32 -0.91
CA LEU A 78 8.48 2.83 -2.11
C LEU A 78 8.04 1.39 -1.86
N HIS A 79 6.76 1.11 -2.10
CA HIS A 79 6.16 -0.22 -2.04
C HIS A 79 6.02 -0.78 -3.46
N LEU A 80 6.29 -2.08 -3.59
CA LEU A 80 5.85 -2.93 -4.69
C LEU A 80 4.77 -3.87 -4.14
N TYR A 81 3.55 -3.71 -4.62
CA TYR A 81 2.43 -4.59 -4.32
C TYR A 81 2.31 -5.68 -5.37
N LEU A 82 2.09 -6.91 -4.91
CA LEU A 82 1.75 -8.09 -5.68
C LEU A 82 0.43 -8.66 -5.13
N ARG A 83 -0.54 -8.86 -6.01
CA ARG A 83 -1.86 -9.39 -5.64
C ARG A 83 -2.42 -10.33 -6.71
N SER A 84 -3.27 -11.25 -6.29
CA SER A 84 -4.03 -12.11 -7.20
C SER A 84 -5.04 -11.32 -8.00
N ASP A 85 -5.49 -11.89 -9.12
CA ASP A 85 -6.54 -11.29 -9.94
C ASP A 85 -7.81 -11.09 -9.14
N LYS A 86 -8.31 -9.85 -9.15
CA LYS A 86 -9.57 -9.47 -8.53
C LYS A 86 -10.29 -8.52 -9.47
N SER A 87 -11.52 -8.88 -9.81
CA SER A 87 -12.44 -8.04 -10.56
C SER A 87 -13.76 -7.87 -9.82
N VAL A 88 -14.47 -6.81 -10.17
CA VAL A 88 -15.83 -6.56 -9.74
C VAL A 88 -16.65 -6.09 -10.94
N ASP A 89 -17.79 -6.72 -11.14
CA ASP A 89 -18.69 -6.40 -12.23
C ASP A 89 -19.61 -5.25 -11.84
N PHE A 90 -19.74 -4.27 -12.73
CA PHE A 90 -20.81 -3.29 -12.76
C PHE A 90 -21.80 -3.70 -13.87
N GLU A 91 -22.94 -3.03 -13.97
CA GLU A 91 -24.01 -3.42 -14.89
C GLU A 91 -23.55 -3.44 -16.36
N ASP A 92 -22.73 -2.47 -16.74
CA ASP A 92 -22.28 -2.20 -18.12
C ASP A 92 -20.75 -2.33 -18.30
N ALA A 93 -19.98 -2.59 -17.24
CA ALA A 93 -18.53 -2.69 -17.31
C ALA A 93 -17.91 -3.51 -16.16
N GLN A 94 -16.74 -4.11 -16.39
CA GLN A 94 -15.96 -4.80 -15.34
C GLN A 94 -14.72 -3.99 -14.96
N TYR A 95 -14.50 -3.83 -13.66
CA TYR A 95 -13.27 -3.29 -13.12
C TYR A 95 -12.35 -4.40 -12.64
N THR A 96 -11.07 -4.34 -13.00
CA THR A 96 -10.03 -5.30 -12.58
C THR A 96 -8.91 -4.53 -11.91
N ILE A 97 -8.51 -4.94 -10.71
CA ILE A 97 -7.37 -4.34 -10.00
C ILE A 97 -6.07 -4.85 -10.64
N PRO A 98 -5.07 -3.97 -10.92
CA PRO A 98 -3.74 -4.41 -11.34
C PRO A 98 -3.09 -5.35 -10.32
N ASN A 99 -2.49 -6.43 -10.80
CA ASN A 99 -1.74 -7.40 -9.98
C ASN A 99 -0.47 -6.82 -9.38
N VAL A 100 0.15 -5.88 -10.09
CA VAL A 100 1.40 -5.25 -9.71
C VAL A 100 1.18 -3.74 -9.61
N ASP A 101 1.56 -3.15 -8.49
CA ASP A 101 1.42 -1.71 -8.29
C ASP A 101 2.60 -1.13 -7.50
N PHE A 102 3.15 -0.01 -7.97
CA PHE A 102 4.13 0.75 -7.22
C PHE A 102 3.44 1.90 -6.48
N SER A 103 3.77 2.07 -5.20
CA SER A 103 3.22 3.16 -4.40
C SER A 103 4.30 3.88 -3.61
N PRO A 104 4.47 5.20 -3.78
CA PRO A 104 5.21 5.97 -2.80
C PRO A 104 4.46 5.93 -1.48
N VAL A 105 5.20 5.85 -0.37
CA VAL A 105 4.65 5.88 0.98
C VAL A 105 5.42 6.85 1.84
N LEU A 106 4.72 7.43 2.81
CA LEU A 106 5.32 8.22 3.87
C LEU A 106 4.79 7.70 5.20
N ARG A 107 5.69 7.20 6.05
CA ARG A 107 5.35 6.65 7.36
C ARG A 107 5.90 7.53 8.47
N ILE A 108 5.17 7.62 9.57
CA ILE A 108 5.66 8.18 10.84
C ILE A 108 5.67 7.03 11.83
N GLY A 109 6.80 6.83 12.51
CA GLY A 109 6.94 5.75 13.47
C GLY A 109 7.69 6.16 14.72
N CYS A 110 7.65 5.28 15.71
CA CYS A 110 8.32 5.45 17.00
C CYS A 110 9.13 4.18 17.30
N ARG A 111 10.43 4.33 17.54
CA ARG A 111 11.34 3.26 17.94
C ARG A 111 11.33 3.16 19.46
N LEU A 112 10.82 2.05 20.00
CA LEU A 112 10.72 1.82 21.44
C LEU A 112 12.01 1.25 22.05
N TRP A 113 12.77 0.48 21.27
CA TRP A 113 13.99 -0.20 21.76
C TRP A 113 15.21 0.21 20.95
N LYS A 114 16.34 0.38 21.65
CA LYS A 114 17.64 0.57 21.01
C LYS A 114 18.16 -0.79 20.58
N LYS A 115 18.82 -0.84 19.41
CA LYS A 115 19.65 -1.98 19.05
C LYS A 115 20.84 -1.98 20.02
N GLU A 116 20.98 -3.02 20.83
CA GLU A 116 22.22 -3.27 21.57
C GLU A 116 23.32 -3.58 20.55
N ALA A 117 24.50 -2.97 20.77
CA ALA A 117 25.63 -3.01 19.84
C ALA A 117 26.36 -4.35 19.91
#